data_AF-M2RF91-F1
#
_entry.id   AF-M2RF91-F1
#
_cell.length_a   1.000
_cell.length_b   1.000
_cell.length_c   1.000
_cell.angle_alpha   90.00
_cell.angle_beta   90.00
_cell.angle_gamma   90.00
#
_symmetry.space_group_name_H-M   'P 1'
#
loop_
_entity.id
_entity.type
_entity.pdbx_description
1 polymer ?
#
loop_
_entity_poly.entity_id
_entity_poly.type
_entity_poly.pdbx_seq_one_letter_code
_entity_poly.pdbx_strand_id
1 'polypeptide(L)'
;MSLAQATKGDVAYQVRSLYRSLLRQSNQFAAYNFREYAKRRTRDAFRDNKDVKDERVIQEMVQKGLSELQMLKRQTVISQFYQIDRLVVEGGKEGKQKGDRSDIVRVKDQGWD
;
A
#
# COMPACT_ATOMS: atom_id res chain seq x y z
N MET A 1 -8.07 -11.52 -21.30
CA MET A 1 -9.35 -10.81 -21.52
C MET A 1 -9.03 -9.48 -22.15
N SER A 2 -9.29 -9.33 -23.45
CA SER A 2 -9.04 -8.09 -24.20
C SER A 2 -10.05 -7.02 -23.75
N LEU A 3 -9.56 -5.82 -23.42
CA LEU A 3 -10.37 -4.66 -23.01
C LEU A 3 -11.19 -4.03 -24.14
N ALA A 4 -11.16 -4.60 -25.35
CA ALA A 4 -11.78 -4.03 -26.55
C ALA A 4 -13.33 -3.93 -26.50
N GLN A 5 -13.99 -4.49 -25.48
CA GLN A 5 -15.46 -4.50 -25.34
C GLN A 5 -15.96 -4.17 -23.91
N ALA A 6 -15.16 -3.47 -23.09
CA ALA A 6 -15.63 -3.05 -21.77
C ALA A 6 -16.56 -1.84 -21.89
N THR A 7 -17.77 -1.92 -21.32
CA THR A 7 -18.66 -0.75 -21.23
C THR A 7 -18.06 0.29 -20.27
N LYS A 8 -18.43 1.57 -20.39
CA LYS A 8 -17.95 2.62 -19.47
C LYS A 8 -18.18 2.28 -17.99
N GLY A 9 -19.25 1.53 -17.68
CA GLY A 9 -19.53 1.01 -16.34
C GLY A 9 -18.49 0.00 -15.86
N ASP A 10 -18.04 -0.89 -16.74
CA ASP A 10 -16.99 -1.87 -16.44
C ASP A 10 -15.65 -1.20 -16.17
N VAL A 11 -15.30 -0.17 -16.94
CA VAL A 11 -14.05 0.59 -16.75
C VAL A 11 -14.02 1.27 -15.37
N ALA A 12 -15.10 1.95 -14.99
CA ALA A 12 -15.18 2.61 -13.68
C ALA A 12 -15.08 1.61 -12.52
N TYR A 13 -15.69 0.43 -12.65
CA TYR A 13 -15.57 -0.64 -11.68
C TYR A 13 -14.13 -1.16 -11.57
N GLN A 14 -13.48 -1.42 -12.72
CA GLN A 14 -12.10 -1.90 -12.76
C GLN A 14 -11.12 -0.89 -12.12
N VAL A 15 -11.25 0.40 -12.43
CA VAL A 15 -10.42 1.47 -11.85
C VAL A 15 -10.57 1.52 -10.32
N ARG A 16 -11.82 1.45 -9.80
CA ARG A 16 -12.07 1.43 -8.35
C ARG A 16 -11.54 0.16 -7.69
N SER A 17 -11.65 -0.98 -8.37
CA SER A 17 -11.11 -2.26 -7.89
C SER A 17 -9.58 -2.22 -7.81
N LEU A 18 -8.94 -1.66 -8.82
CA LEU A 18 -7.49 -1.46 -8.88
C LEU A 18 -7.02 -0.54 -7.75
N TYR A 19 -7.67 0.61 -7.56
CA TYR A 19 -7.38 1.53 -6.45
C TYR A 19 -7.42 0.84 -5.08
N ARG A 20 -8.50 0.11 -4.80
CA ARG A 20 -8.64 -0.64 -3.53
C ARG A 20 -7.56 -1.70 -3.38
N SER A 21 -7.19 -2.37 -4.47
CA SER A 21 -6.15 -3.41 -4.46
C SER A 21 -4.76 -2.82 -4.17
N LEU A 22 -4.43 -1.68 -4.78
CA LEU A 22 -3.18 -0.95 -4.50
C LEU A 22 -3.11 -0.50 -3.05
N LEU A 23 -4.19 0.06 -2.50
CA LEU A 23 -4.23 0.46 -1.08
C LEU A 23 -4.14 -0.73 -0.12
N ARG A 24 -4.83 -1.83 -0.40
CA ARG A 24 -4.71 -3.07 0.40
C ARG A 24 -3.28 -3.60 0.38
N GLN A 25 -2.64 -3.64 -0.79
CA GLN A 25 -1.25 -4.09 -0.89
C GLN A 25 -0.30 -3.15 -0.17
N SER A 26 -0.48 -1.83 -0.32
CA SER A 26 0.34 -0.82 0.35
C SER A 26 0.29 -0.95 1.87
N ASN A 27 -0.86 -1.34 2.45
CA ASN A 27 -0.99 -1.60 3.89
C ASN A 27 -0.17 -2.78 4.40
N GLN A 28 0.22 -3.72 3.53
CA GLN A 28 0.93 -4.95 3.92
C GLN A 28 2.44 -4.78 4.01
N PHE A 29 2.99 -3.60 3.69
CA PHE A 29 4.41 -3.32 3.95
C PHE A 29 4.68 -3.33 5.44
N ALA A 30 5.73 -4.04 5.86
CA ALA A 30 6.18 -4.05 7.24
C ALA A 30 6.77 -2.68 7.62
N ALA A 31 7.64 -2.13 6.77
CA ALA A 31 8.27 -0.84 6.98
C ALA A 31 7.27 0.33 6.83
N TYR A 32 7.18 1.20 7.83
CA TYR A 32 6.28 2.35 7.86
C TYR A 32 6.47 3.30 6.69
N ASN A 33 7.72 3.66 6.38
CA ASN A 33 8.01 4.61 5.31
C ASN A 33 7.46 4.14 3.96
N PHE A 34 7.63 2.86 3.64
CA PHE A 34 7.12 2.28 2.40
C PHE A 34 5.60 2.14 2.42
N ARG A 35 5.01 1.72 3.54
CA ARG A 35 3.56 1.65 3.73
C ARG A 35 2.89 3.00 3.48
N GLU A 36 3.39 4.05 4.13
CA GLU A 36 2.80 5.39 4.03
C GLU A 36 3.10 6.07 2.69
N TYR A 37 4.30 5.88 2.14
CA TYR A 37 4.62 6.36 0.79
C TYR A 37 3.73 5.72 -0.27
N ALA A 38 3.60 4.38 -0.27
CA ALA A 38 2.80 3.67 -1.27
C ALA A 38 1.31 4.06 -1.20
N LYS A 39 0.77 4.23 0.01
CA LYS A 39 -0.59 4.78 0.20
C LYS A 39 -0.74 6.17 -0.38
N ARG A 40 0.15 7.09 -0.01
CA ARG A 40 0.10 8.49 -0.45
C ARG A 40 0.22 8.58 -1.97
N ARG A 41 1.23 7.93 -2.53
CA ARG A 41 1.48 7.86 -3.98
C ARG A 41 0.28 7.32 -4.75
N THR A 42 -0.37 6.27 -4.24
CA THR A 42 -1.59 5.71 -4.84
C THR A 42 -2.74 6.73 -4.79
N ARG A 43 -2.96 7.39 -3.66
CA ARG A 43 -4.04 8.40 -3.52
C ARG A 43 -3.82 9.59 -4.44
N ASP A 44 -2.60 10.11 -4.48
CA ASP A 44 -2.24 11.26 -5.30
C ASP A 44 -2.37 10.90 -6.78
N ALA A 45 -1.84 9.75 -7.22
CA ALA A 45 -1.97 9.29 -8.61
C ALA A 45 -3.43 9.25 -9.09
N PHE A 46 -4.34 8.70 -8.29
CA PHE A 46 -5.75 8.60 -8.68
C PHE A 46 -6.46 9.95 -8.59
N ARG A 47 -6.06 10.83 -7.66
CA ARG A 47 -6.62 12.18 -7.54
C ARG A 47 -6.19 13.08 -8.69
N ASP A 48 -4.92 13.03 -9.07
CA ASP A 48 -4.36 13.84 -10.15
C ASP A 48 -4.96 13.46 -11.51
N ASN A 49 -5.34 12.20 -11.69
CA ASN A 49 -5.89 11.68 -12.95
C ASN A 49 -7.42 11.50 -12.94
N LYS A 50 -8.12 12.04 -11.93
CA LYS A 50 -9.57 11.84 -11.77
C LYS A 50 -10.41 12.41 -12.93
N ASP A 51 -9.90 13.47 -13.58
CA ASP A 51 -10.61 14.24 -14.60
C ASP A 51 -10.21 13.84 -16.04
N VAL A 52 -9.38 12.81 -16.20
CA VAL A 52 -8.99 12.27 -17.51
C VAL A 52 -10.22 11.65 -18.17
N LYS A 53 -10.51 12.08 -19.40
CA LYS A 53 -11.68 11.61 -20.19
C LYS A 53 -11.30 10.80 -21.42
N ASP A 54 -10.04 10.85 -21.84
CA ASP A 54 -9.55 10.08 -22.99
C ASP A 54 -9.45 8.60 -22.61
N GLU A 55 -10.22 7.76 -23.31
CA GLU A 55 -10.29 6.32 -23.08
C GLU A 55 -8.94 5.62 -23.29
N ARG A 56 -8.10 6.10 -24.21
CA ARG A 56 -6.77 5.51 -24.47
C ARG A 56 -5.84 5.78 -23.29
N VAL A 57 -5.84 7.02 -22.79
CA VAL A 57 -5.05 7.42 -21.62
C VAL A 57 -5.50 6.67 -20.37
N ILE A 58 -6.82 6.48 -20.18
CA ILE A 58 -7.36 5.69 -19.07
C ILE A 58 -6.84 4.25 -19.15
N GLN A 59 -6.88 3.62 -20.32
CA GLN A 59 -6.36 2.25 -20.50
C GLN A 59 -4.87 2.15 -20.18
N GLU A 60 -4.07 3.09 -20.66
CA GLU A 60 -2.63 3.16 -20.36
C GLU A 60 -2.37 3.28 -18.85
N MET A 61 -3.12 4.15 -18.16
CA MET A 61 -3.02 4.32 -16.71
C MET A 61 -3.46 3.09 -15.93
N VAL A 62 -4.52 2.41 -16.36
CA VAL A 62 -4.96 1.14 -15.77
C VAL A 62 -3.87 0.08 -15.94
N GLN A 63 -3.29 -0.04 -17.12
CA GLN A 63 -2.22 -1.01 -17.38
C GLN A 63 -0.97 -0.70 -16.54
N LYS A 64 -0.61 0.57 -16.41
CA LYS A 64 0.46 1.02 -15.51
C LYS A 64 0.15 0.64 -14.06
N GLY A 65 -1.05 0.93 -13.57
CA GLY A 65 -1.45 0.61 -12.20
C GLY A 65 -1.48 -0.91 -11.92
N LEU A 66 -1.81 -1.74 -12.91
CA LEU A 66 -1.71 -3.21 -12.80
C LEU A 66 -0.25 -3.67 -12.67
N SER A 67 0.67 -3.06 -13.43
CA SER A 67 2.11 -3.32 -13.29
C SER A 67 2.63 -2.89 -11.91
N GLU A 68 2.23 -1.71 -11.43
CA GLU A 68 2.56 -1.22 -10.10
C GLU A 68 2.00 -2.13 -9.00
N LEU A 69 0.79 -2.67 -9.16
CA LEU A 69 0.21 -3.62 -8.21
C LEU A 69 1.05 -4.91 -8.12
N GLN A 70 1.52 -5.43 -9.24
CA GLN A 70 2.41 -6.60 -9.24
C GLN A 70 3.74 -6.30 -8.56
N MET A 71 4.30 -5.11 -8.79
CA MET A 71 5.51 -4.66 -8.11
C MET A 71 5.30 -4.57 -6.60
N LEU A 72 4.23 -3.92 -6.14
CA LEU A 72 3.90 -3.79 -4.72
C LEU A 72 3.75 -5.16 -4.07
N LYS A 73 3.07 -6.11 -4.71
CA LYS A 73 2.95 -7.50 -4.22
C LYS A 73 4.31 -8.16 -3.97
N ARG A 74 5.26 -8.02 -4.90
CA ARG A 74 6.61 -8.58 -4.73
C ARG A 74 7.34 -7.87 -3.59
N GLN A 75 7.30 -6.55 -3.57
CA GLN A 75 8.02 -5.75 -2.58
C GLN A 75 7.49 -5.91 -1.16
N THR A 76 6.18 -6.10 -0.97
CA THR A 76 5.62 -6.40 0.35
C THR A 76 6.07 -7.76 0.86
N VAL A 77 6.17 -8.76 0.00
CA VAL A 77 6.65 -10.09 0.37
C VAL A 77 8.12 -10.02 0.80
N ILE A 78 8.97 -9.33 0.02
CA ILE A 78 10.37 -9.09 0.38
C ILE A 78 10.47 -8.32 1.71
N SER A 79 9.65 -7.28 1.89
CA SER A 79 9.60 -6.50 3.13
C SER A 79 9.23 -7.32 4.36
N GLN A 80 8.54 -8.45 4.21
CA GLN A 80 8.22 -9.35 5.31
C GLN A 80 9.39 -10.29 5.67
N PHE A 81 10.28 -10.60 4.73
CA PHE A 81 11.49 -11.37 5.02
C PHE A 81 12.56 -10.53 5.72
N TYR A 82 12.63 -9.24 5.41
CA TYR A 82 13.62 -8.31 5.95
C TYR A 82 12.95 -7.24 6.82
N GLN A 83 12.28 -7.68 7.88
CA GLN A 83 11.67 -6.76 8.85
C GLN A 83 12.77 -6.10 9.68
N ILE A 84 12.76 -4.77 9.66
CA ILE A 84 13.58 -3.92 10.53
C ILE A 84 12.71 -3.53 11.72
N ASP A 85 13.34 -3.30 12.88
CA ASP A 85 12.67 -2.75 14.05
C ASP A 85 11.84 -1.51 13.70
N ARG A 86 10.69 -1.38 14.35
CA ARG A 86 9.74 -0.29 14.12
C ARG A 86 10.39 1.05 14.45
N LEU A 87 10.06 2.06 13.67
CA LEU A 87 10.54 3.42 13.91
C LEU A 87 9.91 4.00 15.19
N VAL A 88 10.60 4.96 15.81
CA VAL A 88 10.12 5.67 17.01
C VAL A 88 8.74 6.31 16.80
N VAL A 89 8.48 6.78 15.57
CA VAL A 89 7.21 7.39 15.16
C VAL A 89 6.04 6.40 15.05
N GLU A 90 6.30 5.09 15.11
CA GLU A 90 5.27 4.04 15.06
C GLU A 90 4.70 3.70 16.44
N GLY A 91 5.15 4.37 17.51
CA GLY A 91 4.50 4.37 18.82
C GLY A 91 4.81 3.19 19.74
N GLY A 92 6.01 2.58 19.63
CA GLY A 92 6.50 1.58 20.59
C GLY A 92 7.69 2.12 21.38
N LYS A 93 7.67 2.03 22.72
CA LYS A 93 8.75 2.53 23.61
C LYS A 93 10.14 1.94 23.33
N GLU A 94 10.21 0.80 22.65
CA GLU A 94 11.46 0.07 22.41
C GLU A 94 11.78 -0.18 20.93
N GLY A 95 10.91 0.20 19.99
CA GLY A 95 11.07 -0.14 18.56
C GLY A 95 10.99 -1.64 18.20
N LYS A 96 11.00 -2.55 19.19
CA LYS A 96 11.00 -4.00 18.97
C LYS A 96 9.61 -4.57 18.69
N GLN A 97 9.52 -5.50 17.75
CA GLN A 97 8.32 -6.32 17.53
C GLN A 97 8.21 -7.40 18.61
N LYS A 98 7.59 -7.08 19.75
CA LYS A 98 7.24 -8.07 20.78
C LYS A 98 5.90 -8.74 20.42
N GLY A 99 5.98 -9.86 19.69
CA GLY A 99 4.88 -10.83 19.59
C GLY A 99 3.97 -10.76 18.35
N ASP A 100 3.20 -11.83 18.19
CA ASP A 100 2.35 -12.16 17.03
C ASP A 100 0.95 -11.49 17.08
N ARG A 101 0.66 -10.75 18.16
CA ARG A 101 -0.60 -10.03 18.36
C ARG A 101 -0.36 -8.67 19.00
N SER A 102 -1.18 -7.71 18.61
CA SER A 102 -1.18 -6.29 18.95
C SER A 102 -1.42 -5.97 20.44
N ASP A 103 -0.76 -6.67 21.37
CA ASP A 103 -0.85 -6.37 22.80
C ASP A 103 0.29 -5.45 23.19
N ILE A 104 -0.06 -4.18 23.43
CA ILE A 104 0.86 -3.14 23.92
C ILE A 104 1.22 -3.48 25.37
N VAL A 105 2.25 -4.29 25.58
CA VAL A 105 2.81 -4.52 26.92
C VAL A 105 3.70 -3.33 27.26
N ARG A 106 3.25 -2.48 28.19
CA ARG A 106 4.06 -1.41 28.77
C ARG A 106 5.16 -2.03 29.62
N VAL A 107 6.37 -2.18 29.08
CA VAL A 107 7.55 -2.42 29.92
C VAL A 107 7.91 -1.08 30.56
N LYS A 108 7.90 -1.07 31.89
CA LYS A 108 8.40 0.02 32.71
C LYS A 108 9.80 -0.42 33.11
N ASP A 109 10.83 0.11 32.44
CA ASP A 109 12.19 0.00 32.95
C ASP A 109 12.23 0.78 34.26
N GLN A 110 12.12 0.05 35.37
CA GLN A 110 12.58 0.58 36.63
C GLN A 110 14.10 0.44 36.59
N GLY A 111 14.78 1.59 36.46
CA GLY A 111 16.22 1.66 36.61
C GLY A 111 16.64 1.06 37.96
N TRP A 112 17.83 0.46 37.97
CA TRP A 112 18.50 0.08 39.19
C TRP A 112 19.21 1.32 39.74
N ASP A 113 19.10 1.53 41.06
CA ASP A 113 19.93 2.49 41.81
C ASP A 113 21.43 2.24 41.56
#